data_AF-A0A349K122-F1
#
_entry.id   AF-A0A349K122-F1
#
_cell.length_a   1.000
_cell.length_b   1.000
_cell.length_c   1.000
_cell.angle_alpha   90.00
_cell.angle_beta   90.00
_cell.angle_gamma   90.00
#
_symmetry.space_group_name_H-M   'P 1'
#
loop_
_entity.id
_entity.type
_entity.pdbx_description
1 polymer ?
#
loop_
_entity_poly.entity_id
_entity_poly.type
_entity_poly.pdbx_seq_one_letter_code
_entity_poly.pdbx_strand_id
1 'polypeptide(L)'
;MKADIKMPHKRRAALLANLLIAGAAASVSDAAIISIAPGNVSSSSEIGAPFDRINDHLVDGSGLVGEGHDGTPDGTMWLSEGTCCGGSQDFDPWVQFDLGETYSITSIRVWN
;
A
#
# COMPACT_ATOMS: atom_id res chain seq x y z
N MET A 1 80.77 3.55 -45.03
CA MET A 1 79.32 3.57 -44.73
C MET A 1 78.87 2.16 -44.38
N LYS A 2 78.68 1.86 -43.09
CA LYS A 2 77.93 0.69 -42.62
C LYS A 2 77.17 1.17 -41.38
N ALA A 3 75.86 1.32 -41.52
CA ALA A 3 74.94 1.57 -40.43
C ALA A 3 74.47 0.20 -39.94
N ASP A 4 74.66 -0.10 -38.65
CA ASP A 4 74.07 -1.28 -38.05
C ASP A 4 73.04 -0.88 -36.99
N ILE A 5 71.92 -1.57 -37.09
CA ILE A 5 70.58 -1.14 -36.69
C ILE A 5 70.34 -1.46 -35.21
N LYS A 6 69.82 -0.46 -34.48
CA LYS A 6 69.45 -0.51 -33.07
C LYS A 6 68.28 -1.50 -32.85
N MET A 7 68.48 -2.52 -32.00
CA MET A 7 67.44 -3.46 -31.56
C MET A 7 66.31 -2.75 -30.77
N PRO A 8 65.02 -3.05 -30.99
CA PRO A 8 63.95 -2.56 -30.14
C PRO A 8 63.71 -3.45 -28.91
N HIS A 9 63.66 -2.83 -27.73
CA HIS A 9 63.29 -3.45 -26.47
C HIS A 9 61.80 -3.85 -26.43
N LYS A 10 61.54 -5.06 -25.90
CA LYS A 10 60.22 -5.62 -25.60
C LYS A 10 59.40 -4.68 -24.71
N ARG A 11 58.18 -4.30 -25.11
CA ARG A 11 57.18 -3.70 -24.22
C ARG A 11 56.17 -4.78 -23.82
N ARG A 12 56.22 -5.20 -22.56
CA ARG A 12 55.13 -5.98 -21.94
C ARG A 12 54.02 -5.00 -21.58
N ALA A 13 52.89 -5.08 -22.26
CA ALA A 13 51.68 -4.38 -21.86
C ALA A 13 51.06 -5.13 -20.69
N ALA A 14 51.04 -4.52 -19.50
CA ALA A 14 50.25 -5.01 -18.37
C ALA A 14 48.82 -4.48 -18.53
N LEU A 15 47.84 -5.38 -18.57
CA LEU A 15 46.42 -5.05 -18.60
C LEU A 15 45.94 -4.90 -17.16
N LEU A 16 45.62 -3.68 -16.72
CA LEU A 16 44.95 -3.41 -15.44
C LEU A 16 43.44 -3.54 -15.65
N ALA A 17 42.82 -4.52 -14.97
CA ALA A 17 41.37 -4.65 -14.91
C ALA A 17 40.86 -3.91 -13.66
N ASN A 18 40.14 -2.80 -13.86
CA ASN A 18 39.39 -2.14 -12.79
C ASN A 18 38.06 -2.87 -12.59
N LEU A 19 37.92 -3.57 -11.47
CA LEU A 19 36.64 -4.12 -11.03
C LEU A 19 35.84 -3.02 -10.32
N LEU A 20 34.84 -2.45 -10.98
CA LEU A 20 33.87 -1.55 -10.37
C LEU A 20 32.80 -2.37 -9.65
N ILE A 21 32.84 -2.37 -8.33
CA ILE A 21 31.73 -2.88 -7.51
C ILE A 21 30.69 -1.76 -7.44
N ALA A 22 29.63 -1.85 -8.24
CA ALA A 22 28.46 -1.01 -8.07
C ALA A 22 27.65 -1.54 -6.88
N GLY A 23 27.76 -0.88 -5.72
CA GLY A 23 26.82 -1.08 -4.63
C GLY A 23 25.46 -0.51 -5.04
N ALA A 24 24.46 -1.37 -5.24
CA ALA A 24 23.09 -0.94 -5.43
C ALA A 24 22.58 -0.39 -4.08
N ALA A 25 22.54 0.93 -3.93
CA ALA A 25 21.73 1.55 -2.89
C ALA A 25 20.27 1.33 -3.27
N ALA A 26 19.55 0.49 -2.52
CA ALA A 26 18.11 0.35 -2.68
C ALA A 26 17.45 1.67 -2.25
N SER A 27 16.84 2.38 -3.20
CA SER A 27 15.98 3.52 -2.89
C SER A 27 14.69 2.98 -2.24
N VAL A 28 14.39 3.40 -1.01
CA VAL A 28 13.07 3.19 -0.41
C VAL A 28 12.12 4.16 -1.11
N SER A 29 11.24 3.65 -1.97
CA SER A 29 10.12 4.44 -2.50
C SER A 29 9.11 4.68 -1.37
N ASP A 30 8.52 5.87 -1.31
CA ASP A 30 7.35 6.10 -0.45
C ASP A 30 6.25 5.10 -0.82
N ALA A 31 5.68 4.44 0.17
CA ALA A 31 4.58 3.50 -0.06
C ALA A 31 3.35 4.30 -0.51
N ALA A 32 2.82 4.00 -1.70
CA ALA A 32 1.58 4.60 -2.17
C ALA A 32 0.40 4.13 -1.31
N ILE A 33 -0.55 5.04 -1.04
CA ILE A 33 -1.82 4.69 -0.42
C ILE A 33 -2.62 3.81 -1.38
N ILE A 34 -3.08 2.65 -0.90
CA ILE A 34 -4.01 1.78 -1.64
C ILE A 34 -5.41 2.39 -1.49
N SER A 35 -5.97 2.87 -2.60
CA SER A 35 -7.34 3.39 -2.63
C SER A 35 -8.31 2.25 -2.90
N ILE A 36 -9.33 2.08 -2.05
CA ILE A 36 -10.40 1.10 -2.20
C ILE A 36 -11.65 1.86 -2.61
N ALA A 37 -12.30 1.46 -3.69
CA ALA A 37 -13.52 2.13 -4.15
C ALA A 37 -14.74 1.70 -3.32
N PRO A 38 -15.75 2.57 -3.16
CA PRO A 38 -17.08 2.13 -2.72
C PRO A 38 -17.59 0.99 -3.61
N GLY A 39 -18.23 -0.01 -3.01
CA GLY A 39 -18.63 -1.27 -3.63
C GLY A 39 -17.58 -2.37 -3.60
N ASN A 40 -16.33 -2.07 -3.24
CA ASN A 40 -15.27 -3.07 -3.00
C ASN A 40 -15.09 -3.41 -1.52
N VAL A 41 -16.13 -3.18 -0.72
CA VAL A 41 -16.19 -3.55 0.69
C VAL A 41 -17.35 -4.50 0.88
N SER A 42 -17.15 -5.56 1.66
CA SER A 42 -18.19 -6.50 2.05
C SER A 42 -18.17 -6.66 3.57
N SER A 43 -19.32 -6.86 4.18
CA SER A 43 -19.43 -7.05 5.62
C SER A 43 -20.40 -8.17 5.95
N SER A 44 -20.29 -8.72 7.15
CA SER A 44 -21.25 -9.68 7.71
C SER A 44 -22.67 -9.11 7.77
N SER A 45 -22.77 -7.84 8.14
CA SER A 45 -24.01 -7.09 8.28
C SER A 45 -23.74 -5.60 8.14
N GLU A 46 -24.82 -4.83 7.98
CA GLU A 46 -24.82 -3.37 7.97
C GLU A 46 -26.19 -2.84 8.38
N ILE A 47 -26.23 -1.62 8.91
CA ILE A 47 -27.49 -0.98 9.26
C ILE A 47 -27.87 -0.03 8.13
N GLY A 48 -28.79 -0.45 7.27
CA GLY A 48 -29.28 0.37 6.16
C GLY A 48 -30.18 1.55 6.58
N ALA A 49 -31.09 1.93 5.70
CA ALA A 49 -32.03 3.02 5.96
C ALA A 49 -32.89 2.76 7.23
N PRO A 50 -33.19 3.80 8.03
CA PRO A 50 -32.91 5.22 7.78
C PRO A 50 -31.54 5.70 8.28
N PHE A 51 -30.74 4.84 8.90
CA PHE A 51 -29.50 5.24 9.57
C PHE A 51 -28.33 5.36 8.61
N ASP A 52 -28.31 4.60 7.51
CA ASP A 52 -27.26 4.65 6.49
C ASP A 52 -25.86 4.44 7.09
N ARG A 53 -25.67 3.30 7.76
CA ARG A 53 -24.40 2.91 8.40
C ARG A 53 -23.81 1.71 7.67
N ILE A 54 -23.55 1.92 6.39
CA ILE A 54 -23.14 0.89 5.43
C ILE A 54 -21.62 0.79 5.29
N ASN A 55 -21.15 -0.32 4.74
CA ASN A 55 -19.72 -0.63 4.68
C ASN A 55 -18.89 0.31 3.78
N ASP A 56 -19.52 0.96 2.80
CA ASP A 56 -18.86 1.94 1.92
C ASP A 56 -18.29 3.15 2.68
N HIS A 57 -18.87 3.50 3.83
CA HIS A 57 -18.36 4.59 4.67
C HIS A 57 -16.97 4.32 5.28
N LEU A 58 -16.47 3.08 5.22
CA LEU A 58 -15.10 2.76 5.62
C LEU A 58 -14.05 3.26 4.61
N VAL A 59 -14.45 3.54 3.36
CA VAL A 59 -13.51 3.82 2.26
C VAL A 59 -13.83 5.07 1.44
N ASP A 60 -15.05 5.61 1.56
CA ASP A 60 -15.46 6.82 0.83
C ASP A 60 -14.99 8.14 1.49
N GLY A 61 -14.37 8.05 2.67
CA GLY A 61 -13.90 9.20 3.44
C GLY A 61 -15.00 9.92 4.23
N SER A 62 -16.18 9.34 4.34
CA SER A 62 -17.26 9.88 5.16
C SER A 62 -16.84 9.99 6.62
N GLY A 63 -17.32 11.04 7.27
CA GLY A 63 -16.93 11.38 8.64
C GLY A 63 -15.50 11.86 8.82
N LEU A 64 -14.62 11.82 7.80
CA LEU A 64 -13.23 12.25 7.92
C LEU A 64 -13.12 13.78 7.86
N VAL A 65 -12.46 14.38 8.86
CA VAL A 65 -12.16 15.81 8.95
C VAL A 65 -10.68 16.00 9.28
N GLY A 66 -9.87 16.29 8.26
CA GLY A 66 -8.41 16.38 8.41
C GLY A 66 -7.83 15.02 8.81
N GLU A 67 -7.14 14.96 9.95
CA GLU A 67 -6.60 13.71 10.53
C GLU A 67 -7.54 13.08 11.58
N GLY A 68 -8.73 13.66 11.80
CA GLY A 68 -9.74 13.16 12.73
C GLY A 68 -11.00 12.68 12.02
N HIS A 69 -11.94 12.14 12.79
CA HIS A 69 -13.28 11.76 12.31
C HIS A 69 -14.35 12.41 13.18
N ASP A 70 -15.56 12.56 12.65
CA ASP A 70 -16.73 12.96 13.44
C ASP A 70 -17.18 11.82 14.37
N GLY A 71 -18.23 12.06 15.17
CA GLY A 71 -18.84 11.07 16.06
C GLY A 71 -20.33 10.83 15.76
N THR A 72 -20.77 11.13 14.54
CA THR A 72 -22.17 11.08 14.12
C THR A 72 -22.35 9.91 13.14
N PRO A 73 -22.66 8.69 13.60
CA PRO A 73 -22.53 7.49 12.77
C PRO A 73 -23.48 7.42 11.57
N ASP A 74 -24.63 8.11 11.65
CA ASP A 74 -25.65 8.07 10.60
C ASP A 74 -25.13 8.75 9.33
N GLY A 75 -24.96 7.97 8.25
CA GLY A 75 -24.43 8.43 6.97
C GLY A 75 -22.92 8.71 6.94
N THR A 76 -22.17 8.34 7.98
CA THR A 76 -20.72 8.61 8.03
C THR A 76 -19.84 7.45 8.45
N MET A 77 -20.41 6.38 9.01
CA MET A 77 -19.65 5.25 9.55
C MET A 77 -20.34 3.94 9.22
N TRP A 78 -19.58 2.86 9.07
CA TRP A 78 -20.14 1.52 9.06
C TRP A 78 -20.37 1.02 10.50
N LEU A 79 -21.54 0.44 10.75
CA LEU A 79 -21.77 -0.38 11.95
C LEU A 79 -22.44 -1.70 11.55
N SER A 80 -21.96 -2.80 12.12
CA SER A 80 -22.67 -4.08 12.07
C SER A 80 -23.98 -4.01 12.85
N GLU A 81 -24.95 -4.87 12.52
CA GLU A 81 -26.20 -4.99 13.28
C GLU A 81 -25.95 -5.43 14.73
N GLY A 82 -24.85 -6.16 14.97
CA GLY A 82 -24.41 -6.59 16.29
C GLY A 82 -25.56 -7.29 17.04
N THR A 83 -25.86 -6.81 18.24
CA THR A 83 -27.05 -7.26 19.00
C THR A 83 -28.17 -6.23 19.02
N CYS A 84 -28.12 -5.19 18.17
CA CYS A 84 -29.01 -4.02 18.25
C CYS A 84 -30.17 -4.05 17.25
N CYS A 85 -30.98 -3.00 17.33
CA CYS A 85 -31.72 -2.41 16.21
C CYS A 85 -32.78 -3.29 15.50
N GLY A 86 -33.12 -4.46 16.05
CA GLY A 86 -34.23 -5.29 15.56
C GLY A 86 -33.95 -6.06 14.26
N GLY A 87 -32.71 -6.00 13.77
CA GLY A 87 -32.22 -6.80 12.64
C GLY A 87 -31.80 -8.21 13.04
N SER A 88 -31.12 -8.92 12.15
CA SER A 88 -30.53 -10.22 12.49
C SER A 88 -29.33 -9.99 13.40
N GLN A 89 -29.24 -10.72 14.50
CA GLN A 89 -28.09 -10.55 15.39
C GLN A 89 -26.82 -11.08 14.71
N ASP A 90 -25.79 -10.24 14.68
CA ASP A 90 -24.46 -10.53 14.16
C ASP A 90 -23.47 -10.62 15.32
N PHE A 91 -23.17 -11.86 15.74
CA PHE A 91 -22.31 -12.14 16.88
C PHE A 91 -20.82 -12.29 16.50
N ASP A 92 -20.50 -12.32 15.21
CA ASP A 92 -19.14 -12.46 14.70
C ASP A 92 -18.92 -11.46 13.55
N PRO A 93 -18.98 -10.15 13.85
CA PRO A 93 -18.99 -9.13 12.83
C PRO A 93 -17.64 -9.07 12.11
N TRP A 94 -17.68 -8.98 10.78
CA TRP A 94 -16.50 -8.85 9.95
C TRP A 94 -16.71 -7.84 8.82
N VAL A 95 -15.59 -7.29 8.35
CA VAL A 95 -15.51 -6.55 7.10
C VAL A 95 -14.33 -7.07 6.28
N GLN A 96 -14.52 -7.14 4.97
CA GLN A 96 -13.55 -7.56 3.99
C GLN A 96 -13.41 -6.48 2.92
N PHE A 97 -12.17 -6.14 2.60
CA PHE A 97 -11.83 -5.17 1.57
C PHE A 97 -11.26 -5.91 0.35
N ASP A 98 -11.82 -5.69 -0.82
CA ASP A 98 -11.25 -6.13 -2.09
C ASP A 98 -10.28 -5.07 -2.60
N LEU A 99 -8.98 -5.37 -2.50
CA LEU A 99 -7.92 -4.48 -2.96
C LEU A 99 -7.73 -4.52 -4.49
N GLY A 100 -8.39 -5.44 -5.19
CA GLY A 100 -8.31 -5.64 -6.65
C GLY A 100 -7.05 -6.37 -7.12
N GLU A 101 -5.96 -6.35 -6.34
CA GLU A 101 -4.69 -7.00 -6.64
C GLU A 101 -3.99 -7.47 -5.35
N THR A 102 -2.86 -8.17 -5.48
CA THR A 102 -2.02 -8.55 -4.33
C THR A 102 -1.05 -7.43 -3.95
N TYR A 103 -1.07 -7.02 -2.68
CA TYR A 103 -0.19 -5.99 -2.14
C TYR A 103 0.67 -6.51 -1.00
N SER A 104 1.91 -6.01 -0.93
CA SER A 104 2.72 -6.06 0.30
C SER A 104 2.31 -4.91 1.22
N ILE A 105 1.41 -5.18 2.15
CA ILE A 105 0.88 -4.16 3.08
C ILE A 105 1.89 -3.92 4.20
N THR A 106 2.31 -2.67 4.36
CA THR A 106 3.25 -2.25 5.43
C THR A 106 2.55 -1.58 6.61
N SER A 107 1.36 -1.01 6.39
CA SER A 107 0.54 -0.40 7.43
C SER A 107 -0.94 -0.42 7.04
N ILE A 108 -1.80 -0.37 8.06
CA ILE A 108 -3.24 -0.17 7.92
C ILE A 108 -3.63 0.91 8.93
N ARG A 109 -4.43 1.89 8.49
CA ARG A 109 -5.06 2.86 9.38
C ARG A 109 -6.57 2.61 9.34
N VAL A 110 -7.15 2.37 10.50
CA VAL A 110 -8.59 2.20 10.67
C VAL A 110 -9.07 3.33 11.56
N TRP A 111 -10.11 4.03 11.11
CA TRP A 111 -10.90 4.94 11.93
C TRP A 111 -12.33 4.45 11.94
N ASN A 112 -12.97 4.61 13.09
CA ASN A 112 -14.39 4.40 13.30
C ASN A 112 -14.86 5.52 14.22
#